data_AF-A0A1V8U511-F1
#
_entry.id   AF-A0A1V8U511-F1
#
_cell.length_a   1.000
_cell.length_b   1.000
_cell.length_c   1.000
_cell.angle_alpha   90.00
_cell.angle_beta   90.00
_cell.angle_gamma   90.00
#
_symmetry.space_group_name_H-M   'P 1'
#
loop_
_entity.id
_entity.type
_entity.pdbx_description
1 polymer ?
#
loop_
_entity_poly.entity_id
_entity_poly.type
_entity_poly.pdbx_seq_one_letter_code
_entity_poly.pdbx_strand_id
1 'polypeptide(L)'
;MKTAGSPIMGSPVAGSSAIIGPDGRILKAAESGSEQLIIADLDMALVTKTKTFADAGGHYSRPDMLWLGADPTSKPIVRISKQSQ
;
A
#
# COMPACT_ATOMS: atom_id res chain seq x y z
N MET A 1 7.29 -11.13 24.54
CA MET A 1 7.67 -12.47 24.02
C MET A 1 9.02 -12.87 24.61
N LYS A 2 9.20 -14.09 25.11
CA LYS A 2 10.47 -14.57 25.72
C LYS A 2 11.39 -15.23 24.69
N THR A 3 11.67 -14.55 23.58
CA THR A 3 12.54 -15.07 22.50
C THR A 3 13.96 -14.49 22.54
N ALA A 4 14.22 -13.55 23.44
CA ALA A 4 15.53 -12.91 23.60
C ALA A 4 16.64 -13.96 23.81
N GLY A 5 17.64 -13.96 22.92
CA GLY A 5 18.80 -14.86 22.98
C GLY A 5 18.71 -16.14 22.15
N SER A 6 17.63 -16.37 21.41
CA SER A 6 17.55 -17.48 20.45
C SER A 6 18.52 -17.28 19.27
N PRO A 7 19.26 -18.32 18.81
CA PRO A 7 20.11 -18.25 17.61
C PRO A 7 19.33 -17.86 16.34
N ILE A 8 18.02 -18.06 16.33
CA ILE A 8 17.11 -17.76 15.22
C ILE A 8 15.93 -16.96 15.78
N MET A 9 15.59 -15.82 15.17
CA MET A 9 14.47 -14.94 15.60
C MET A 9 14.60 -14.47 17.06
N GLY A 10 15.83 -14.35 17.57
CA GLY A 10 16.12 -13.97 18.96
C GLY A 10 16.00 -12.47 19.25
N SER A 11 15.86 -11.65 18.21
CA SER A 11 15.56 -10.22 18.32
C SER A 11 14.27 -9.92 17.57
N PRO A 12 13.39 -9.06 18.11
CA PRO A 12 12.26 -8.54 17.34
C PRO A 12 12.76 -7.88 16.06
N VAL A 13 12.02 -8.06 14.96
CA VAL A 13 12.18 -7.23 13.78
C VAL A 13 11.68 -5.83 14.13
N ALA A 14 12.53 -4.82 13.95
CA ALA A 14 12.10 -3.44 14.10
C ALA A 14 11.15 -3.08 12.95
N GLY A 15 9.91 -2.68 13.27
CA GLY A 15 8.99 -2.12 12.30
C GLY A 15 9.46 -0.76 11.78
N SER A 16 8.89 -0.29 10.68
CA SER A 16 9.21 0.98 10.02
C SER A 16 7.96 1.76 9.58
N SER A 17 6.87 1.61 10.33
CA SER A 17 5.59 2.26 10.05
C SER A 17 5.74 3.79 9.96
N ALA A 18 5.13 4.40 8.95
CA ALA A 18 5.14 5.85 8.77
C ALA A 18 3.85 6.33 8.09
N ILE A 19 3.49 7.59 8.34
CA ILE A 19 2.43 8.34 7.66
C ILE A 19 3.10 9.32 6.71
N ILE A 20 2.79 9.22 5.42
CA ILE A 20 3.38 10.02 4.36
C ILE A 20 2.27 10.81 3.66
N GLY A 21 2.48 12.11 3.51
CA GLY A 21 1.56 13.00 2.82
C GLY A 21 1.54 12.77 1.30
N PRO A 22 0.51 13.25 0.59
CA PRO A 22 0.39 13.09 -0.86
C PRO A 22 1.52 13.80 -1.64
N ASP A 23 2.21 14.77 -1.01
CA ASP A 23 3.39 15.46 -1.53
C ASP A 23 4.72 14.72 -1.27
N GLY A 24 4.68 13.54 -0.65
CA GLY A 24 5.84 12.70 -0.34
C GLY A 24 6.54 13.02 0.98
N ARG A 25 6.07 14.01 1.76
CA ARG A 25 6.67 14.33 3.06
C ARG A 25 6.25 13.32 4.15
N ILE A 26 7.18 12.96 5.03
CA ILE A 26 6.88 12.13 6.21
C ILE A 26 6.21 13.04 7.26
N LEU A 27 4.96 12.73 7.60
CA LEU A 27 4.21 13.43 8.64
C LEU A 27 4.52 12.86 10.03
N LYS A 28 4.69 11.54 10.11
CA LYS A 28 5.09 10.84 11.34
C LYS A 28 5.75 9.51 10.97
N ALA A 29 6.81 9.13 11.67
CA ALA A 29 7.42 7.80 11.58
C ALA A 29 7.51 7.18 12.97
N ALA A 30 7.37 5.86 13.05
CA ALA A 30 7.62 5.11 14.27
C ALA A 30 9.11 5.09 14.57
N GLU A 31 9.47 5.16 15.85
CA GLU A 31 10.84 4.92 16.28
C GLU A 31 11.13 3.41 16.27
N SER A 32 12.35 3.06 15.90
CA SER A 32 12.78 1.66 15.82
C SER A 32 12.79 0.99 17.19
N GLY A 33 12.32 -0.25 17.26
CA GLY A 33 12.50 -1.12 18.44
C GLY A 33 11.54 -0.89 19.60
N SER A 34 10.50 -0.06 19.45
CA SER A 34 9.45 0.09 20.45
C SER A 34 8.05 0.05 19.85
N GLU A 35 7.07 -0.43 20.62
CA GLU A 35 5.65 -0.39 20.24
C GLU A 35 5.13 1.04 20.42
N GLN A 36 4.54 1.61 19.37
CA GLN A 36 4.13 3.00 19.35
C GLN A 36 2.85 3.21 18.54
N LEU A 37 2.04 4.17 18.96
CA LEU A 37 0.94 4.73 18.18
C LEU A 37 1.40 6.02 17.50
N ILE A 38 1.42 6.04 16.17
CA ILE A 38 1.70 7.25 15.38
C ILE A 38 0.38 7.86 14.89
N ILE A 39 0.18 9.14 15.17
CA ILE A 39 -1.03 9.91 14.82
C ILE A 39 -0.60 11.17 14.07
N ALA A 40 -1.33 11.52 13.01
CA ALA A 40 -1.14 12.75 12.25
C ALA A 40 -2.49 13.27 11.75
N ASP A 41 -2.63 14.60 11.70
CA ASP A 41 -3.77 15.27 11.07
C ASP A 41 -3.58 15.31 9.56
N LEU A 42 -4.67 15.07 8.82
CA LEU A 42 -4.66 15.01 7.37
C LEU A 42 -5.49 16.15 6.78
N ASP A 43 -4.83 17.02 6.02
CA ASP A 43 -5.52 17.99 5.17
C ASP A 43 -5.85 17.35 3.81
N MET A 44 -7.13 17.03 3.62
CA MET A 44 -7.63 16.42 2.39
C MET A 44 -7.52 17.33 1.16
N ALA A 45 -7.41 18.66 1.33
CA ALA A 45 -7.21 19.57 0.21
C ALA A 45 -5.86 19.35 -0.50
N LEU A 46 -4.86 18.79 0.22
CA LEU A 46 -3.55 18.49 -0.34
C LEU A 46 -3.61 17.40 -1.42
N VAL A 47 -4.59 16.50 -1.38
CA VAL A 47 -4.75 15.46 -2.41
C VAL A 47 -5.04 16.09 -3.77
N THR A 48 -6.01 17.00 -3.81
CA THR A 48 -6.34 17.74 -5.04
C THR A 48 -5.14 18.56 -5.50
N LYS A 49 -4.50 19.30 -4.58
CA LYS A 49 -3.32 20.10 -4.89
C LYS A 49 -2.21 19.27 -5.53
N THR A 50 -1.82 18.14 -4.94
CA THR A 50 -0.73 17.32 -5.49
C THR A 50 -1.11 16.69 -6.83
N LYS A 51 -2.38 16.27 -7.01
CA LYS A 51 -2.85 15.76 -8.31
C LYS A 51 -2.83 16.80 -9.42
N THR A 52 -2.98 18.10 -9.13
CA THR A 52 -2.81 19.13 -10.16
C THR A 52 -1.40 19.17 -10.73
N PHE A 53 -0.39 18.77 -9.94
CA PHE A 53 1.00 18.67 -10.39
C PHE A 53 1.30 17.31 -11.05
N ALA A 54 0.83 16.22 -10.45
CA ALA A 54 1.05 14.86 -10.95
C ALA A 54 -0.16 13.95 -10.76
N ASP A 55 -0.87 13.67 -11.87
CA ASP A 55 -2.00 12.72 -11.89
C ASP A 55 -1.84 11.68 -13.00
N ALA A 56 -1.31 10.52 -12.62
CA ALA A 56 -1.04 9.40 -13.52
C ALA A 56 -2.32 8.84 -14.17
N GLY A 57 -3.46 8.88 -13.48
CA GLY A 57 -4.74 8.39 -14.00
C GLY A 57 -5.55 9.45 -14.74
N GLY A 58 -5.20 10.73 -14.60
CA GLY A 58 -5.88 11.85 -15.23
C GLY A 58 -5.12 12.39 -16.43
N HIS A 59 -4.63 13.63 -16.35
CA HIS A 59 -4.03 14.35 -17.49
C HIS A 59 -2.71 13.72 -17.99
N TYR A 60 -2.06 12.86 -17.22
CA TYR A 60 -0.90 12.08 -17.67
C TYR A 60 -1.24 10.67 -18.19
N SER A 61 -2.50 10.24 -18.19
CA SER A 61 -2.88 8.85 -18.46
C SER A 61 -2.61 8.33 -19.87
N ARG A 62 -2.39 9.19 -20.87
CA ARG A 62 -2.10 8.83 -22.29
C ARG A 62 -2.76 7.51 -22.74
N PRO A 63 -4.10 7.44 -22.72
CA PRO A 63 -4.84 6.20 -23.01
C PRO A 63 -4.64 5.72 -24.46
N ASP A 64 -4.13 6.58 -25.32
CA ASP A 64 -3.69 6.25 -26.68
C ASP A 64 -2.40 5.39 -26.73
N MET A 65 -1.60 5.38 -25.66
CA MET A 65 -0.36 4.60 -25.57
C MET A 65 -0.47 3.36 -24.69
N LEU A 66 -1.13 3.45 -23.53
CA LEU A 66 -1.22 2.35 -22.57
C LEU A 66 -2.60 2.31 -21.91
N TRP A 67 -3.12 1.10 -21.71
CA TRP A 67 -4.34 0.87 -20.95
C TRP A 67 -4.19 -0.37 -20.05
N LEU A 68 -4.89 -0.39 -18.92
CA LEU A 68 -4.93 -1.52 -17.98
C LEU A 68 -6.37 -2.05 -17.87
N GLY A 69 -6.57 -3.31 -18.21
CA GLY A 69 -7.83 -4.04 -18.02
C GLY A 69 -7.74 -5.00 -16.85
N ALA A 70 -8.74 -4.97 -15.96
CA ALA A 70 -8.89 -5.95 -14.90
C ALA A 70 -10.21 -6.71 -15.07
N ASP A 71 -10.17 -8.03 -14.93
CA ASP A 71 -11.35 -8.88 -14.85
C ASP A 71 -11.76 -9.02 -13.39
N PRO A 72 -12.84 -8.34 -12.93
CA PRO A 72 -13.24 -8.36 -11.53
C PRO A 72 -14.01 -9.63 -11.16
N THR A 73 -14.21 -10.56 -12.09
CA THR A 73 -14.98 -11.77 -11.82
C THR A 73 -14.22 -12.70 -10.87
N SER A 74 -14.92 -13.21 -9.86
CA SER A 74 -14.37 -14.23 -8.96
C SER A 74 -14.14 -15.51 -9.75
N LYS A 75 -12.89 -15.99 -9.76
CA LYS A 75 -12.51 -17.21 -10.49
C LYS A 75 -12.51 -18.39 -9.53
N PRO A 76 -13.40 -19.39 -9.69
CA PRO A 76 -13.42 -20.56 -8.82
C PRO A 76 -12.13 -21.37 -9.00
N ILE A 77 -11.64 -21.95 -7.89
CA ILE A 77 -10.46 -22.82 -7.89
C ILE A 77 -10.65 -24.06 -8.79
N VAL A 78 -11.87 -24.60 -8.86
CA VAL A 78 -12.19 -25.76 -9.70
C VAL A 78 -13.00 -25.31 -10.91
N ARG A 79 -12.48 -25.61 -12.10
CA ARG A 79 -13.23 -25.48 -13.36
C ARG A 79 -13.80 -26.83 -13.73
N ILE A 80 -15.11 -27.01 -13.52
CA ILE A 80 -15.81 -28.21 -13.98
C ILE A 80 -16.16 -27.99 -15.45
N SER A 81 -15.52 -28.73 -16.36
CA SER A 81 -15.96 -28.78 -17.76
C SER A 81 -17.28 -29.55 -17.83
N LYS A 82 -18.32 -28.95 -18.41
CA LYS A 82 -19.50 -29.72 -18.81
C LYS A 82 -19.11 -30.57 -20.01
N GLN A 83 -19.17 -31.89 -19.88
CA GLN A 83 -19.16 -32.78 -21.04
C GLN A 83 -20.39 -32.44 -21.90
N SER A 84 -20.17 -32.14 -23.18
CA SER A 84 -21.26 -32.09 -24.15
C SER A 84 -21.86 -33.49 -24.21
N GLN A 85 -23.19 -33.57 -24.08
CA GLN A 85 -23.94 -34.70 -24.60
C GLN A 85 -23.88 -34.68 -26.13
#